data_AF-A0AAI8V8M6-F1
#
_entry.id   AF-A0AAI8V8M6-F1
#
_cell.length_a   1.000
_cell.length_b   1.000
_cell.length_c   1.000
_cell.angle_alpha   90.00
_cell.angle_beta   90.00
_cell.angle_gamma   90.00
#
_symmetry.space_group_name_H-M   'P 1'
#
loop_
_entity.id
_entity.type
_entity.pdbx_description
1 polymer ?
#
loop_
_entity_poly.entity_id
_entity_poly.type
_entity_poly.pdbx_seq_one_letter_code
_entity_poly.pdbx_strand_id
1 'polypeptide(L)'
;MTAKPQGISVASTIKCFDQTHYKFKTGKVPLPRVVIPLGASFELYDHDSELWVKDLGGILTFQHICGVHVPRGLQSTVMPEIQHPLPDIDGPSSYEIRANQSHCPSNMSVHKFCAFQKLFAGKERRWPNILVEMGSSNLNSSSEDTMRMLCELAVQACPRSSDYKFRIVHAVFEKPAIVKRLVELIKTRLCAISSNWREHNCMELLLTLSLRLFTLSSFSKKEAGYLIRDARDATLNWIARLREEARIAVDGDAAHRTAMYGLYAALLCRRTFSTYKYPYVMEAEELTAWVQASVALQENLVTQINTLPLTLRRFFIRDAKMAFHIQDILRDAVETHTACVGDGIVSAWSDAADGVTTRFSKWTFLTKPHNRWVYATVSDTNQAGLIFRQRVHFNLIEGHLLVNGKLPLEIRENPIVKGMFGNQHLLTYPSSLEGMTHRLADHKGGHQVHFGVQEGQVVIRALSSDGLLEYVPKSVFKSLHSFDLPSELVDSCFHWLNTTTKYLEIRQISSTWKTKESDWVMDVPRRRAKRRRVTLVDPQSSVFTQIAAIFHAFEQPEKLTVYQPDEGCMWVELRQMDLSFVKASGLLECRQLKAVIDPNQDPGTWHGLASNLCYKM
;
A
#
# COMPACT_ATOMS: atom_id res chain seq x y z
N MET A 1 27.81 24.88 -27.43
CA MET A 1 26.44 25.36 -27.13
C MET A 1 26.25 25.25 -25.64
N THR A 2 26.38 26.35 -24.90
CA THR A 2 26.07 26.40 -23.46
C THR A 2 24.55 26.40 -23.32
N ALA A 3 23.99 25.43 -22.59
CA ALA A 3 22.56 25.37 -22.32
C ALA A 3 22.08 26.73 -21.78
N LYS A 4 20.93 27.21 -22.25
CA LYS A 4 20.30 28.39 -21.66
C LYS A 4 20.08 28.08 -20.17
N PRO A 5 20.55 28.94 -19.24
CA PRO A 5 20.26 28.76 -17.83
C PRO A 5 18.74 28.76 -17.64
N GLN A 6 18.22 27.80 -16.87
CA GLN A 6 16.81 27.66 -16.53
C GLN A 6 16.62 27.99 -15.04
N GLY A 7 15.47 28.58 -14.69
CA GLY A 7 15.15 28.99 -13.32
C GLY A 7 15.92 30.21 -12.82
N ILE A 8 16.06 30.31 -11.49
CA ILE A 8 16.69 31.46 -10.84
C ILE A 8 18.21 31.31 -10.85
N SER A 9 18.91 32.34 -11.32
CA SER A 9 20.36 32.47 -11.22
C SER A 9 20.76 33.79 -10.56
N VAL A 10 22.07 33.94 -10.37
CA VAL A 10 22.67 35.21 -9.98
C VAL A 10 23.18 35.89 -11.25
N ALA A 11 22.63 37.06 -11.57
CA ALA A 11 23.02 37.86 -12.73
C ALA A 11 23.39 39.28 -12.30
N SER A 12 24.05 40.03 -13.18
CA SER A 12 24.36 41.44 -12.91
C SER A 12 23.72 42.37 -13.91
N THR A 13 23.10 43.44 -13.39
CA THR A 13 22.64 44.57 -14.21
C THR A 13 23.82 45.39 -14.74
N ILE A 14 24.99 45.29 -14.10
CA ILE A 14 26.21 45.99 -14.48
C ILE A 14 27.13 45.02 -15.22
N LYS A 15 27.55 45.40 -16.44
CA LYS A 15 28.46 44.59 -17.24
C LYS A 15 29.80 44.43 -16.50
N CYS A 16 30.27 43.19 -16.37
CA CYS A 16 31.62 42.89 -15.92
C CYS A 16 32.64 43.56 -16.85
N PHE A 17 33.79 43.99 -16.30
CA PHE A 17 34.76 44.76 -17.08
C PHE A 17 35.32 44.00 -18.30
N ASP A 18 35.35 42.68 -18.26
CA ASP A 18 35.70 41.78 -19.37
C ASP A 18 34.71 41.79 -20.55
N GLN A 19 33.52 42.35 -20.33
CA GLN A 19 32.46 42.60 -21.32
C GLN A 19 32.34 44.08 -21.72
N THR A 20 33.22 44.94 -21.20
CA THR A 20 33.25 46.37 -21.52
C THR A 20 34.50 46.76 -22.32
N HIS A 21 34.59 48.02 -22.75
CA HIS A 21 35.79 48.57 -23.39
C HIS A 21 36.99 48.68 -22.44
N TYR A 22 36.80 48.55 -21.11
CA TYR A 22 37.88 48.48 -20.12
C TYR A 22 38.56 47.11 -20.04
N LYS A 23 38.09 46.12 -20.82
CA LYS A 23 38.73 44.81 -20.91
C LYS A 23 40.19 44.96 -21.33
N PHE A 24 41.10 44.64 -20.42
CA PHE A 24 42.51 44.59 -20.73
C PHE A 24 42.79 43.46 -21.73
N LYS A 25 43.40 43.78 -22.88
CA LYS A 25 43.74 42.79 -23.92
C LYS A 25 45.19 42.37 -23.85
N THR A 26 46.12 43.32 -24.00
CA THR A 26 47.57 43.05 -24.04
C THR A 26 48.37 44.32 -23.75
N GLY A 27 49.57 44.20 -23.14
CA GLY A 27 50.53 45.31 -22.97
C GLY A 27 51.29 45.27 -21.64
N LYS A 28 52.28 46.16 -21.49
CA LYS A 28 52.96 46.40 -20.20
C LYS A 28 52.33 47.62 -19.53
N VAL A 29 51.38 47.39 -18.64
CA VAL A 29 50.73 48.45 -17.84
C VAL A 29 50.90 48.18 -16.34
N PRO A 30 50.90 49.23 -15.49
CA PRO A 30 50.93 49.05 -14.03
C PRO A 30 49.79 48.16 -13.53
N LEU A 31 50.06 47.31 -12.53
CA LEU A 31 49.10 46.36 -11.96
C LEU A 31 47.72 46.97 -11.61
N PRO A 32 47.60 48.20 -11.08
CA PRO A 32 46.29 48.80 -10.79
C PRO A 32 45.42 49.06 -12.02
N ARG A 33 46.00 49.06 -13.24
CA ARG A 33 45.25 49.17 -14.50
C ARG A 33 44.79 47.81 -15.05
N VAL A 34 45.24 46.71 -14.45
CA VAL A 34 44.85 45.34 -14.81
C VAL A 34 43.91 44.76 -13.74
N VAL A 35 44.23 44.99 -12.46
CA VAL A 35 43.43 44.55 -11.32
C VAL A 35 42.51 45.68 -10.90
N ILE A 36 41.33 45.70 -11.52
CA ILE A 36 40.26 46.65 -11.25
C ILE A 36 39.23 46.03 -10.29
N PRO A 37 38.52 46.84 -9.48
CA PRO A 37 37.45 46.36 -8.62
C PRO A 37 36.41 45.55 -9.39
N LEU A 38 35.72 44.63 -8.74
CA LEU A 38 34.59 43.94 -9.35
C LEU A 38 33.43 44.93 -9.53
N GLY A 39 33.15 45.33 -10.77
CA GLY A 39 32.06 46.26 -11.09
C GLY A 39 30.67 45.61 -11.14
N ALA A 40 30.58 44.29 -11.18
CA ALA A 40 29.32 43.56 -11.23
C ALA A 40 28.55 43.71 -9.91
N SER A 41 27.29 44.12 -10.00
CA SER A 41 26.30 44.07 -8.91
C SER A 41 25.41 42.84 -9.12
N PHE A 42 25.61 41.81 -8.29
CA PHE A 42 24.94 40.54 -8.44
C PHE A 42 23.59 40.50 -7.71
N GLU A 43 22.55 40.12 -8.42
CA GLU A 43 21.18 39.98 -7.94
C GLU A 43 20.52 38.73 -8.53
N LEU A 44 19.39 38.32 -7.95
CA LEU A 44 18.64 37.17 -8.46
C LEU A 44 17.86 37.55 -9.71
N TYR A 45 18.03 36.74 -10.75
CA TYR A 45 17.33 36.86 -12.02
C TYR A 45 16.63 35.55 -12.35
N ASP A 46 15.34 35.63 -12.63
CA ASP A 46 14.56 34.49 -13.09
C ASP A 46 14.67 34.40 -14.61
N HIS A 47 15.35 33.35 -15.10
CA HIS A 47 15.50 33.11 -16.53
C HIS A 47 14.22 32.64 -17.21
N ASP A 48 13.29 32.07 -16.46
CA ASP A 48 12.04 31.55 -17.03
C ASP A 48 11.04 32.68 -17.25
N SER A 49 10.96 33.62 -16.30
CA SER A 49 10.09 34.81 -16.40
C SER A 49 10.77 36.02 -17.04
N GLU A 50 12.10 35.98 -17.22
CA GLU A 50 12.93 37.11 -17.68
C GLU A 50 12.81 38.37 -16.80
N LEU A 51 12.72 38.18 -15.48
CA LEU A 51 12.52 39.26 -14.51
C LEU A 51 13.60 39.24 -13.41
N TRP A 52 13.99 40.42 -12.94
CA TRP A 52 14.76 40.54 -11.70
C TRP A 52 13.85 40.30 -10.51
N VAL A 53 14.28 39.45 -9.58
CA VAL A 53 13.49 39.17 -8.37
C VAL A 53 13.26 40.44 -7.55
N LYS A 54 14.21 41.39 -7.58
CA LYS A 54 14.08 42.69 -6.90
C LYS A 54 12.98 43.59 -7.49
N ASP A 55 12.57 43.36 -8.74
CA ASP A 55 11.54 44.16 -9.42
C ASP A 55 10.13 43.65 -9.06
N LEU A 56 10.03 42.50 -8.38
CA LEU A 56 8.78 42.00 -7.82
C LEU A 56 8.40 42.87 -6.61
N GLY A 57 7.58 43.90 -6.84
CA GLY A 57 7.11 44.84 -5.80
C GLY A 57 6.11 44.26 -4.79
N GLY A 58 5.76 42.97 -4.90
CA GLY A 58 4.86 42.28 -3.98
C GLY A 58 5.61 41.66 -2.81
N ILE A 59 4.97 41.60 -1.64
CA ILE A 59 5.47 40.79 -0.53
C ILE A 59 5.38 39.33 -0.96
N LEU A 60 6.50 38.61 -0.96
CA LEU A 60 6.50 37.17 -1.20
C LEU A 60 5.66 36.48 -0.11
N THR A 61 4.63 35.73 -0.53
CA THR A 61 3.76 35.00 0.40
C THR A 61 3.61 33.54 0.00
N PHE A 62 3.56 32.67 1.01
CA PHE A 62 3.11 31.29 0.87
C PHE A 62 1.59 31.16 1.02
N GLN A 63 0.84 32.24 0.89
CA GLN A 63 -0.56 32.23 1.26
C GLN A 63 -1.41 31.28 0.38
N HIS A 64 -1.07 31.23 -0.91
CA HIS A 64 -1.70 30.34 -1.88
C HIS A 64 -1.55 28.84 -1.52
N ILE A 65 -0.59 28.47 -0.66
CA ILE A 65 -0.43 27.10 -0.13
C ILE A 65 -0.93 26.92 1.31
N CYS A 66 -1.39 27.99 1.96
CA CYS A 66 -1.86 27.99 3.36
C CYS A 66 -3.38 28.19 3.50
N GLY A 67 -4.14 28.09 2.40
CA GLY A 67 -5.59 28.19 2.41
C GLY A 67 -6.25 27.08 3.23
N VAL A 68 -7.43 27.38 3.77
CA VAL A 68 -8.30 26.41 4.44
C VAL A 68 -9.21 25.76 3.39
N HIS A 69 -9.51 24.48 3.57
CA HIS A 69 -10.44 23.71 2.75
C HIS A 69 -11.83 24.35 2.77
N VAL A 70 -12.28 24.82 1.60
CA VAL A 70 -13.64 25.32 1.38
C VAL A 70 -14.41 24.24 0.62
N PRO A 71 -15.54 23.72 1.16
CA PRO A 71 -16.33 22.70 0.46
C PRO A 71 -16.81 23.19 -0.91
N ARG A 72 -16.85 22.27 -1.89
CA ARG A 72 -17.17 22.59 -3.30
C ARG A 72 -18.46 23.38 -3.48
N GLY A 73 -19.49 23.11 -2.67
CA GLY A 73 -20.76 23.84 -2.72
C GLY A 73 -20.64 25.32 -2.37
N LEU A 74 -19.71 25.70 -1.50
CA LEU A 74 -19.40 27.12 -1.22
C LEU A 74 -18.51 27.71 -2.31
N GLN A 75 -17.53 26.95 -2.81
CA GLN A 75 -16.64 27.39 -3.88
C GLN A 75 -17.38 27.77 -5.16
N SER A 76 -18.41 27.00 -5.52
CA SER A 76 -19.21 27.26 -6.72
C SER A 76 -20.17 28.45 -6.61
N THR A 77 -20.28 29.09 -5.44
CA THR A 77 -21.34 30.08 -5.18
C THR A 77 -20.83 31.31 -4.45
N VAL A 78 -20.49 31.18 -3.17
CA VAL A 78 -20.32 32.31 -2.24
C VAL A 78 -18.89 32.52 -1.77
N MET A 79 -18.00 31.55 -1.97
CA MET A 79 -16.59 31.62 -1.58
C MET A 79 -15.69 31.00 -2.66
N PRO A 80 -15.62 31.61 -3.86
CA PRO A 80 -14.80 31.09 -4.96
C PRO A 80 -13.32 31.02 -4.60
N GLU A 81 -12.60 30.14 -5.28
CA GLU A 81 -11.16 29.98 -5.07
C GLU A 81 -10.40 31.21 -5.58
N ILE A 82 -9.55 31.76 -4.71
CA ILE A 82 -8.72 32.93 -5.00
C ILE A 82 -7.26 32.46 -4.99
N GLN A 83 -6.54 32.70 -6.08
CA GLN A 83 -5.15 32.25 -6.24
C GLN A 83 -4.21 32.89 -5.20
N HIS A 84 -4.42 34.17 -4.86
CA HIS A 84 -3.69 34.91 -3.84
C HIS A 84 -4.66 35.66 -2.93
N PRO A 85 -5.31 34.97 -1.97
CA PRO A 85 -6.24 35.64 -1.06
C PRO A 85 -5.49 36.63 -0.16
N LEU A 86 -6.17 37.60 0.44
CA LEU A 86 -5.56 38.47 1.47
C LEU A 86 -5.40 37.69 2.79
N PRO A 87 -4.36 37.96 3.59
CA PRO A 87 -3.98 37.15 4.75
C PRO A 87 -5.04 37.09 5.86
N ASP A 88 -5.94 38.07 5.89
CA ASP A 88 -6.93 38.21 6.95
C ASP A 88 -8.29 38.64 6.41
N ILE A 89 -9.01 37.70 5.79
CA ILE A 89 -10.38 37.91 5.30
C ILE A 89 -11.36 37.20 6.23
N ASP A 90 -12.36 37.91 6.72
CA ASP A 90 -13.50 37.29 7.40
C ASP A 90 -14.47 36.67 6.38
N GLY A 91 -15.05 35.53 6.73
CA GLY A 91 -16.10 34.92 5.93
C GLY A 91 -17.43 35.70 6.00
N PRO A 92 -18.47 35.21 5.31
CA PRO A 92 -19.77 35.87 5.22
C PRO A 92 -20.36 36.23 6.59
N SER A 93 -20.91 37.43 6.71
CA SER A 93 -21.67 37.90 7.87
C SER A 93 -22.98 37.10 8.07
N SER A 94 -23.62 37.24 9.22
CA SER A 94 -24.90 36.57 9.49
C SER A 94 -26.01 37.00 8.53
N TYR A 95 -26.00 38.24 8.05
CA TYR A 95 -26.96 38.74 7.07
C TYR A 95 -26.68 38.16 5.68
N GLU A 96 -25.40 38.14 5.26
CA GLU A 96 -25.00 37.51 3.99
C GLU A 96 -25.34 36.02 3.98
N ILE A 97 -25.11 35.29 5.07
CA ILE A 97 -25.48 33.86 5.17
C ILE A 97 -26.97 33.65 4.92
N ARG A 98 -27.82 34.55 5.42
CA ARG A 98 -29.28 34.50 5.20
C ARG A 98 -29.63 34.83 3.75
N ALA A 99 -29.03 35.88 3.19
CA ALA A 99 -29.24 36.26 1.80
C ALA A 99 -28.79 35.14 0.83
N ASN A 100 -27.67 34.49 1.14
CA ASN A 100 -27.05 33.45 0.33
C ASN A 100 -27.89 32.17 0.21
N GLN A 101 -28.94 31.98 1.02
CA GLN A 101 -29.78 30.77 0.95
C GLN A 101 -30.38 30.55 -0.44
N SER A 102 -30.67 31.63 -1.17
CA SER A 102 -31.14 31.61 -2.56
C SER A 102 -30.11 31.03 -3.55
N HIS A 103 -28.83 31.06 -3.19
CA HIS A 103 -27.71 30.53 -3.97
C HIS A 103 -27.30 29.12 -3.53
N CYS A 104 -28.06 28.45 -2.66
CA CYS A 104 -27.75 27.09 -2.22
C CYS A 104 -27.73 26.10 -3.40
N PRO A 105 -26.63 25.37 -3.63
CA PRO A 105 -26.58 24.34 -4.67
C PRO A 105 -27.62 23.23 -4.47
N SER A 106 -28.12 22.65 -5.55
CA SER A 106 -29.14 21.59 -5.53
C SER A 106 -28.69 20.28 -4.87
N ASN A 107 -27.37 20.04 -4.80
CA ASN A 107 -26.79 18.85 -4.18
C ASN A 107 -26.51 19.02 -2.67
N MET A 108 -26.99 20.09 -2.04
CA MET A 108 -26.76 20.40 -0.63
C MET A 108 -28.02 20.92 0.04
N SER A 109 -28.26 20.56 1.31
CA SER A 109 -29.35 21.16 2.07
C SER A 109 -29.00 22.59 2.48
N VAL A 110 -30.01 23.47 2.53
CA VAL A 110 -29.84 24.85 3.00
C VAL A 110 -29.24 24.91 4.41
N HIS A 111 -29.59 23.96 5.28
CA HIS A 111 -29.01 23.85 6.62
C HIS A 111 -27.49 23.58 6.59
N LYS A 112 -27.05 22.60 5.80
CA LYS A 112 -25.61 22.29 5.61
C LYS A 112 -24.86 23.46 4.96
N PHE A 113 -25.48 24.09 3.97
CA PHE A 113 -24.92 25.25 3.26
C PHE A 113 -24.73 26.45 4.20
N CYS A 114 -25.73 26.76 5.03
CA CYS A 114 -25.63 27.81 6.04
C CYS A 114 -24.60 27.46 7.13
N ALA A 115 -24.56 26.21 7.59
CA ALA A 115 -23.62 25.76 8.61
C ALA A 115 -22.17 25.92 8.17
N PHE A 116 -21.84 25.57 6.91
CA PHE A 116 -20.49 25.79 6.39
C PHE A 116 -20.12 27.28 6.35
N GLN A 117 -21.01 28.16 5.87
CA GLN A 117 -20.68 29.59 5.85
C GLN A 117 -20.49 30.16 7.27
N LYS A 118 -21.31 29.73 8.24
CA LYS A 118 -21.19 30.15 9.66
C LYS A 118 -19.82 29.81 10.24
N LEU A 119 -19.22 28.68 9.88
CA LEU A 119 -17.90 28.29 10.39
C LEU A 119 -16.78 29.24 9.93
N PHE A 120 -16.92 29.85 8.75
CA PHE A 120 -16.04 30.91 8.26
C PHE A 120 -16.40 32.31 8.82
N ALA A 121 -17.61 32.49 9.36
CA ALA A 121 -18.13 33.79 9.80
C ALA A 121 -17.51 34.31 11.10
N GLY A 122 -16.58 35.26 10.97
CA GLY A 122 -15.96 35.97 12.09
C GLY A 122 -15.07 35.11 12.99
N LYS A 123 -13.91 35.63 13.36
CA LYS A 123 -12.89 34.88 14.10
C LYS A 123 -13.31 34.50 15.52
N GLU A 124 -13.87 35.42 16.30
CA GLU A 124 -14.28 35.15 17.70
C GLU A 124 -15.41 34.12 17.83
N ARG A 125 -16.26 34.02 16.79
CA ARG A 125 -17.41 33.12 16.78
C ARG A 125 -17.05 31.71 16.29
N ARG A 126 -15.81 31.47 15.86
CA ARG A 126 -15.39 30.20 15.27
C ARG A 126 -15.64 29.01 16.16
N TRP A 127 -15.13 29.03 17.40
CA TRP A 127 -15.33 27.91 18.33
C TRP A 127 -16.76 27.77 18.84
N PRO A 128 -17.49 28.86 19.17
CA PRO A 128 -18.94 28.77 19.40
C PRO A 128 -19.70 28.10 18.24
N ASN A 129 -19.39 28.46 17.00
CA ASN A 129 -20.01 27.84 15.82
C ASN A 129 -19.59 26.37 15.65
N ILE A 130 -18.31 26.03 15.86
CA ILE A 130 -17.85 24.63 15.89
C ILE A 130 -18.63 23.84 16.94
N LEU A 131 -18.79 24.37 18.15
CA LEU A 131 -19.52 23.71 19.23
C LEU A 131 -21.00 23.50 18.89
N VAL A 132 -21.66 24.50 18.32
CA VAL A 132 -23.06 24.41 17.88
C VAL A 132 -23.21 23.37 16.78
N GLU A 133 -22.39 23.42 15.74
CA GLU A 133 -22.53 22.48 14.62
C GLU A 133 -22.16 21.05 15.03
N MET A 134 -21.19 20.88 15.92
CA MET A 134 -20.88 19.58 16.56
C MET A 134 -21.99 19.12 17.51
N GLY A 135 -22.84 20.01 18.02
CA GLY A 135 -24.03 19.64 18.80
C GLY A 135 -25.26 19.36 17.93
N SER A 136 -25.20 19.68 16.64
CA SER A 136 -26.32 19.59 15.71
C SER A 136 -26.20 18.38 14.75
N SER A 137 -27.24 18.18 13.93
CA SER A 137 -27.27 17.23 12.81
C SER A 137 -27.06 17.90 11.44
N ASN A 138 -26.71 19.19 11.39
CA ASN A 138 -26.55 19.91 10.12
C ASN A 138 -25.34 19.41 9.32
N LEU A 139 -24.25 19.08 10.01
CA LEU A 139 -22.99 18.64 9.42
C LEU A 139 -22.70 17.19 9.77
N ASN A 140 -22.45 16.38 8.74
CA ASN A 140 -22.00 15.01 8.90
C ASN A 140 -20.49 15.00 9.19
N SER A 141 -20.09 14.69 10.43
CA SER A 141 -18.69 14.60 10.87
C SER A 141 -17.91 13.44 10.23
N SER A 142 -18.60 12.44 9.69
CA SER A 142 -18.01 11.30 8.97
C SER A 142 -17.63 11.66 7.53
N SER A 143 -18.11 12.80 7.02
CA SER A 143 -17.76 13.32 5.70
C SER A 143 -16.36 13.91 5.70
N GLU A 144 -15.56 13.57 4.68
CA GLU A 144 -14.20 14.12 4.51
C GLU A 144 -14.20 15.65 4.43
N ASP A 145 -15.13 16.26 3.66
CA ASP A 145 -15.25 17.72 3.55
C ASP A 145 -15.45 18.41 4.90
N THR A 146 -16.40 17.92 5.70
CA THR A 146 -16.69 18.46 7.04
C THR A 146 -15.50 18.29 7.97
N MET A 147 -14.90 17.10 7.98
CA MET A 147 -13.72 16.81 8.81
C MET A 147 -12.58 17.74 8.47
N ARG A 148 -12.20 17.87 7.19
CA ARG A 148 -11.07 18.70 6.74
C ARG A 148 -11.29 20.14 7.11
N MET A 149 -12.45 20.69 6.78
CA MET A 149 -12.80 22.07 7.08
C MET A 149 -12.72 22.37 8.57
N LEU A 150 -13.35 21.54 9.42
CA LEU A 150 -13.35 21.76 10.87
C LEU A 150 -11.95 21.57 11.48
N CYS A 151 -11.19 20.56 11.05
CA CYS A 151 -9.82 20.34 11.51
C CYS A 151 -8.92 21.52 11.17
N GLU A 152 -8.96 21.99 9.92
CA GLU A 152 -8.12 23.10 9.46
C GLU A 152 -8.51 24.42 10.14
N LEU A 153 -9.82 24.70 10.29
CA LEU A 153 -10.31 25.85 11.06
C LEU A 153 -9.94 25.79 12.54
N ALA A 154 -9.92 24.61 13.15
CA ALA A 154 -9.57 24.42 14.56
C ALA A 154 -8.07 24.63 14.83
N VAL A 155 -7.20 24.41 13.84
CA VAL A 155 -5.74 24.59 13.97
C VAL A 155 -5.23 25.93 13.43
N GLN A 156 -6.07 26.67 12.70
CA GLN A 156 -5.71 27.96 12.11
C GLN A 156 -5.39 28.99 13.18
N ALA A 157 -4.18 29.55 13.14
CA ALA A 157 -3.70 30.48 14.17
C ALA A 157 -4.49 31.80 14.23
N CYS A 158 -4.83 32.39 13.06
CA CYS A 158 -5.51 33.69 12.92
C CYS A 158 -4.73 34.90 13.51
N PRO A 159 -5.17 36.16 13.32
CA PRO A 159 -4.46 37.33 13.83
C PRO A 159 -4.26 37.35 15.35
N ARG A 160 -3.22 38.05 15.80
CA ARG A 160 -3.03 38.37 17.22
C ARG A 160 -3.98 39.51 17.58
N SER A 161 -4.58 39.45 18.77
CA SER A 161 -5.27 40.57 19.39
C SER A 161 -4.46 41.04 20.60
N SER A 162 -4.50 42.34 20.90
CA SER A 162 -3.95 42.92 22.13
C SER A 162 -4.71 42.48 23.38
N ASP A 163 -5.97 42.10 23.21
CA ASP A 163 -6.93 41.96 24.31
C ASP A 163 -6.89 40.56 24.94
N TYR A 164 -6.22 39.62 24.28
CA TYR A 164 -6.20 38.21 24.66
C TYR A 164 -4.78 37.66 24.71
N LYS A 165 -4.53 36.76 25.66
CA LYS A 165 -3.27 35.99 25.74
C LYS A 165 -3.10 35.09 24.52
N PHE A 166 -4.19 34.47 24.08
CA PHE A 166 -4.24 33.67 22.87
C PHE A 166 -4.61 34.54 21.66
N ARG A 167 -4.37 34.01 20.45
CA ARG A 167 -4.89 34.62 19.23
C ARG A 167 -6.42 34.66 19.27
N ILE A 168 -7.02 35.64 18.61
CA ILE A 168 -8.44 36.02 18.78
C ILE A 168 -9.42 34.83 18.64
N VAL A 169 -9.17 33.91 17.70
CA VAL A 169 -9.97 32.69 17.53
C VAL A 169 -9.92 31.79 18.76
N HIS A 170 -8.77 31.68 19.42
CA HIS A 170 -8.51 30.75 20.50
C HIS A 170 -8.73 31.35 21.91
N ALA A 171 -9.06 32.64 22.02
CA ALA A 171 -9.35 33.29 23.29
C ALA A 171 -10.45 32.58 24.10
N VAL A 172 -11.37 31.91 23.40
CA VAL A 172 -12.46 31.10 23.97
C VAL A 172 -11.98 29.99 24.93
N PHE A 173 -10.75 29.50 24.80
CA PHE A 173 -10.21 28.45 25.67
C PHE A 173 -9.90 28.93 27.10
N GLU A 174 -9.92 30.25 27.34
CA GLU A 174 -9.86 30.82 28.69
C GLU A 174 -11.23 30.77 29.41
N LYS A 175 -12.32 30.46 28.69
CA LYS A 175 -13.69 30.41 29.25
C LYS A 175 -14.06 29.00 29.70
N PRO A 176 -14.11 28.69 31.02
CA PRO A 176 -14.27 27.31 31.49
C PRO A 176 -15.58 26.63 31.06
N ALA A 177 -16.67 27.40 30.97
CA ALA A 177 -17.97 26.85 30.57
C ALA A 177 -17.97 26.28 29.14
N ILE A 178 -17.34 26.99 28.19
CA ILE A 178 -17.27 26.55 26.78
C ILE A 178 -16.34 25.33 26.66
N VAL A 179 -15.19 25.38 27.32
CA VAL A 179 -14.23 24.27 27.34
C VAL A 179 -14.85 23.00 27.93
N LYS A 180 -15.55 23.12 29.07
CA LYS A 180 -16.27 21.99 29.68
C LYS A 180 -17.29 21.40 28.72
N ARG A 181 -18.07 22.25 28.03
CA ARG A 181 -19.07 21.77 27.07
C ARG A 181 -18.44 21.07 25.86
N LEU A 182 -17.29 21.55 25.40
CA LEU A 182 -16.53 20.90 24.32
C LEU A 182 -16.00 19.53 24.75
N VAL A 183 -15.48 19.40 25.96
CA VAL A 183 -15.03 18.11 26.54
C VAL A 183 -16.18 17.11 26.58
N GLU A 184 -17.33 17.50 27.12
CA GLU A 184 -18.53 16.65 27.17
C GLU A 184 -18.95 16.16 25.79
N LEU A 185 -19.00 17.07 24.82
CA LEU A 185 -19.42 16.75 23.46
C LEU A 185 -18.46 15.80 22.74
N ILE A 186 -17.15 16.02 22.90
CA ILE A 186 -16.13 15.12 22.34
C ILE A 186 -16.26 13.74 22.99
N LYS A 187 -16.39 13.67 24.32
CA LYS A 187 -16.56 12.41 25.04
C LYS A 187 -17.75 11.61 24.51
N THR A 188 -18.92 12.24 24.43
CA THR A 188 -20.15 11.58 23.94
C THR A 188 -19.97 11.04 22.52
N ARG A 189 -19.40 11.85 21.61
CA ARG A 189 -19.18 11.42 20.22
C ARG A 189 -18.12 10.34 20.09
N LEU A 190 -17.06 10.40 20.89
CA LEU A 190 -16.00 9.39 20.90
C LEU A 190 -16.55 8.03 21.35
N CYS A 191 -17.35 8.01 22.42
CA CYS A 191 -18.03 6.79 22.86
C CYS A 191 -18.96 6.22 21.78
N ALA A 192 -19.67 7.07 21.03
CA ALA A 192 -20.60 6.64 19.99
C ALA A 192 -19.90 5.98 18.79
N ILE A 193 -18.67 6.39 18.47
CA ILE A 193 -17.93 5.86 17.31
C ILE A 193 -16.90 4.79 17.68
N SER A 194 -16.64 4.54 18.96
CA SER A 194 -15.48 3.75 19.44
C SER A 194 -15.37 2.34 18.87
N SER A 195 -16.47 1.75 18.40
CA SER A 195 -16.52 0.42 17.78
C SER A 195 -16.65 0.45 16.25
N ASN A 196 -16.74 1.62 15.63
CA ASN A 196 -17.00 1.78 14.20
C ASN A 196 -15.79 2.40 13.48
N TRP A 197 -14.88 1.57 12.99
CA TRP A 197 -13.68 2.01 12.26
C TRP A 197 -13.96 2.80 10.97
N ARG A 198 -15.19 2.72 10.43
CA ARG A 198 -15.57 3.54 9.26
C ARG A 198 -15.65 5.03 9.61
N GLU A 199 -15.79 5.36 10.89
CA GLU A 199 -15.83 6.74 11.43
C GLU A 199 -14.44 7.39 11.58
N HIS A 200 -13.45 6.98 10.80
CA HIS A 200 -12.10 7.53 10.81
C HIS A 200 -12.05 9.06 10.62
N ASN A 201 -12.92 9.63 9.78
CA ASN A 201 -13.05 11.09 9.62
C ASN A 201 -13.56 11.77 10.89
N CYS A 202 -14.55 11.17 11.55
CA CYS A 202 -15.06 11.69 12.82
C CYS A 202 -13.97 11.60 13.90
N MET A 203 -13.24 10.48 13.99
CA MET A 203 -12.13 10.29 14.92
C MET A 203 -10.99 11.31 14.70
N GLU A 204 -10.61 11.58 13.46
CA GLU A 204 -9.63 12.61 13.10
C GLU A 204 -10.03 14.00 13.62
N LEU A 205 -11.32 14.34 13.48
CA LEU A 205 -11.88 15.58 14.02
C LEU A 205 -11.82 15.59 15.55
N LEU A 206 -12.34 14.56 16.21
CA LEU A 206 -12.34 14.47 17.67
C LEU A 206 -10.93 14.54 18.26
N LEU A 207 -9.97 13.82 17.67
CA LEU A 207 -8.55 13.91 18.05
C LEU A 207 -8.00 15.32 17.86
N THR A 208 -8.32 15.99 16.76
CA THR A 208 -7.88 17.38 16.53
C THR A 208 -8.41 18.32 17.61
N LEU A 209 -9.69 18.21 17.98
CA LEU A 209 -10.29 19.02 19.03
C LEU A 209 -9.71 18.70 20.42
N SER A 210 -9.51 17.41 20.75
CA SER A 210 -8.86 16.98 21.99
C SER A 210 -7.43 17.49 22.12
N LEU A 211 -6.65 17.46 21.04
CA LEU A 211 -5.29 18.01 21.01
C LEU A 211 -5.29 19.53 21.19
N ARG A 212 -6.29 20.24 20.64
CA ARG A 212 -6.45 21.68 20.87
C ARG A 212 -6.79 21.98 22.32
N LEU A 213 -7.72 21.25 22.93
CA LEU A 213 -8.03 21.34 24.35
C LEU A 213 -6.77 21.14 25.21
N PHE A 214 -6.00 20.08 24.93
CA PHE A 214 -4.76 19.79 25.66
C PHE A 214 -3.73 20.91 25.58
N THR A 215 -3.65 21.59 24.43
CA THR A 215 -2.64 22.62 24.16
C THR A 215 -3.06 24.01 24.63
N LEU A 216 -4.35 24.34 24.52
CA LEU A 216 -4.87 25.70 24.67
C LEU A 216 -5.63 25.93 25.99
N SER A 217 -5.99 24.88 26.73
CA SER A 217 -6.62 25.01 28.05
C SER A 217 -5.75 24.38 29.13
N SER A 218 -5.35 25.18 30.12
CA SER A 218 -4.60 24.70 31.28
C SER A 218 -5.46 23.86 32.22
N PHE A 219 -6.72 24.22 32.42
CA PHE A 219 -7.61 23.60 33.38
C PHE A 219 -8.29 22.33 32.86
N SER A 220 -8.43 22.14 31.55
CA SER A 220 -8.98 20.90 30.97
C SER A 220 -7.92 19.95 30.41
N LYS A 221 -6.64 20.18 30.73
CA LYS A 221 -5.53 19.42 30.15
C LYS A 221 -5.58 17.94 30.52
N LYS A 222 -6.02 17.63 31.75
CA LYS A 222 -6.17 16.27 32.26
C LYS A 222 -7.30 15.53 31.53
N GLU A 223 -8.46 16.18 31.41
CA GLU A 223 -9.63 15.67 30.70
C GLU A 223 -9.31 15.45 29.22
N ALA A 224 -8.62 16.39 28.58
CA ALA A 224 -8.15 16.24 27.21
C ALA A 224 -7.19 15.05 27.05
N GLY A 225 -6.31 14.83 28.03
CA GLY A 225 -5.45 13.64 28.10
C GLY A 225 -6.24 12.33 28.14
N TYR A 226 -7.32 12.28 28.93
CA TYR A 226 -8.22 11.12 28.95
C TYR A 226 -8.91 10.90 27.59
N LEU A 227 -9.42 11.97 26.95
CA LEU A 227 -10.03 11.85 25.62
C LEU A 227 -9.04 11.33 24.56
N ILE A 228 -7.78 11.73 24.63
CA ILE A 228 -6.71 11.25 23.74
C ILE A 228 -6.42 9.77 23.99
N ARG A 229 -6.43 9.33 25.26
CA ARG A 229 -6.26 7.93 25.63
C ARG A 229 -7.45 7.06 25.18
N ASP A 230 -8.69 7.52 25.43
CA ASP A 230 -9.90 6.83 24.96
C ASP A 230 -9.88 6.64 23.43
N ALA A 231 -9.39 7.64 22.69
CA ALA A 231 -9.22 7.55 21.25
C ALA A 231 -8.14 6.55 20.85
N ARG A 232 -7.02 6.48 21.59
CA ARG A 232 -5.97 5.47 21.40
C ARG A 232 -6.54 4.07 21.53
N ASP A 233 -7.25 3.80 22.63
CA ASP A 233 -7.81 2.48 22.92
C ASP A 233 -8.85 2.07 21.87
N ALA A 234 -9.72 3.00 21.44
CA ALA A 234 -10.66 2.78 20.36
C ALA A 234 -9.94 2.41 19.05
N THR A 235 -8.89 3.15 18.68
CA THR A 235 -8.13 2.87 17.44
C THR A 235 -7.31 1.58 17.51
N LEU A 236 -6.78 1.18 18.67
CA LEU A 236 -6.15 -0.13 18.85
C LEU A 236 -7.14 -1.28 18.68
N ASN A 237 -8.36 -1.12 19.21
CA ASN A 237 -9.44 -2.07 19.00
C ASN A 237 -9.81 -2.17 17.51
N TRP A 238 -9.87 -1.02 16.81
CA TRP A 238 -10.09 -1.02 15.35
C TRP A 238 -9.00 -1.79 14.61
N ILE A 239 -7.72 -1.59 14.95
CA ILE A 239 -6.59 -2.34 14.37
C ILE A 239 -6.79 -3.84 14.57
N ALA A 240 -7.10 -4.27 15.79
CA ALA A 240 -7.30 -5.69 16.09
C ALA A 240 -8.46 -6.30 15.28
N ARG A 241 -9.60 -5.62 15.19
CA ARG A 241 -10.76 -6.12 14.44
C ARG A 241 -10.56 -6.08 12.93
N LEU A 242 -9.93 -5.03 12.40
CA LEU A 242 -9.62 -4.93 10.96
C LEU A 242 -8.64 -6.01 10.50
N ARG A 243 -7.74 -6.44 11.38
CA ARG A 243 -6.87 -7.60 11.10
C ARG A 243 -7.67 -8.89 10.94
N GLU A 244 -8.65 -9.13 11.80
CA GLU A 244 -9.53 -10.30 11.70
C GLU A 244 -10.38 -10.26 10.41
N GLU A 245 -10.95 -9.09 10.08
CA GLU A 245 -11.68 -8.89 8.82
C GLU A 245 -10.79 -9.11 7.59
N ALA A 246 -9.51 -8.72 7.66
CA ALA A 246 -8.55 -8.92 6.57
C ALA A 246 -8.26 -10.41 6.33
N ARG A 247 -8.24 -11.23 7.39
CA ARG A 247 -8.03 -12.69 7.30
C ARG A 247 -9.18 -13.41 6.60
N ILE A 248 -10.41 -12.93 6.79
CA ILE A 248 -11.62 -13.57 6.24
C ILE A 248 -11.95 -13.03 4.83
N ALA A 249 -11.29 -11.96 4.37
CA ALA A 249 -11.56 -11.34 3.08
C ALA A 249 -11.31 -12.32 1.90
N VAL A 250 -12.37 -12.63 1.15
CA VAL A 250 -12.34 -13.61 0.04
C VAL A 250 -12.00 -12.94 -1.30
N ASP A 251 -12.28 -11.65 -1.45
CA ASP A 251 -12.03 -10.87 -2.67
C ASP A 251 -10.99 -9.75 -2.46
N GLY A 252 -10.28 -9.39 -3.54
CA GLY A 252 -9.18 -8.43 -3.50
C GLY A 252 -9.62 -6.99 -3.18
N ASP A 253 -10.85 -6.60 -3.54
CA ASP A 253 -11.37 -5.25 -3.28
C ASP A 253 -11.73 -5.06 -1.80
N ALA A 254 -12.31 -6.09 -1.18
CA ALA A 254 -12.57 -6.14 0.25
C ALA A 254 -11.25 -6.10 1.02
N ALA A 255 -10.26 -6.90 0.63
CA ALA A 255 -8.92 -6.85 1.24
C ALA A 255 -8.28 -5.46 1.12
N HIS A 256 -8.36 -4.83 -0.05
CA HIS A 256 -7.85 -3.47 -0.25
C HIS A 256 -8.55 -2.44 0.63
N ARG A 257 -9.90 -2.46 0.71
CA ARG A 257 -10.67 -1.56 1.58
C ARG A 257 -10.35 -1.76 3.05
N THR A 258 -10.25 -3.02 3.50
CA THR A 258 -9.89 -3.34 4.88
C THR A 258 -8.48 -2.82 5.21
N ALA A 259 -7.52 -3.00 4.30
CA ALA A 259 -6.19 -2.43 4.44
C ALA A 259 -6.21 -0.89 4.55
N MET A 260 -7.02 -0.20 3.73
CA MET A 260 -7.17 1.25 3.84
C MET A 260 -7.69 1.69 5.21
N TYR A 261 -8.72 1.02 5.75
CA TYR A 261 -9.22 1.32 7.10
C TYR A 261 -8.17 0.99 8.17
N GLY A 262 -7.41 -0.10 8.01
CA GLY A 262 -6.32 -0.46 8.91
C GLY A 262 -5.25 0.62 8.96
N LEU A 263 -4.92 1.19 7.80
CA LEU A 263 -3.98 2.30 7.67
C LEU A 263 -4.48 3.58 8.37
N TYR A 264 -5.77 3.92 8.22
CA TYR A 264 -6.38 5.02 8.98
C TYR A 264 -6.31 4.79 10.49
N ALA A 265 -6.69 3.60 10.97
CA ALA A 265 -6.69 3.27 12.39
C ALA A 265 -5.27 3.36 12.99
N ALA A 266 -4.27 2.84 12.30
CA ALA A 266 -2.86 2.90 12.72
C ALA A 266 -2.35 4.35 12.83
N LEU A 267 -2.60 5.19 11.82
CA LEU A 267 -2.18 6.60 11.81
C LEU A 267 -2.89 7.43 12.88
N LEU A 268 -4.19 7.19 13.10
CA LEU A 268 -4.96 7.85 14.16
C LEU A 268 -4.48 7.44 15.55
N CYS A 269 -4.17 6.16 15.74
CA CYS A 269 -3.59 5.65 16.98
C CYS A 269 -2.25 6.32 17.29
N ARG A 270 -1.31 6.31 16.33
CA ARG A 270 0.00 6.96 16.49
C ARG A 270 -0.11 8.46 16.72
N ARG A 271 -1.11 9.13 16.12
CA ARG A 271 -1.37 10.55 16.37
C ARG A 271 -1.66 10.85 17.85
N THR A 272 -2.19 9.92 18.63
CA THR A 272 -2.47 10.13 20.07
C THR A 272 -1.23 10.46 20.89
N PHE A 273 -0.03 10.19 20.37
CA PHE A 273 1.25 10.51 21.00
C PHE A 273 1.76 11.93 20.66
N SER A 274 1.02 12.73 19.90
CA SER A 274 1.45 14.07 19.45
C SER A 274 1.69 15.07 20.60
N THR A 275 1.17 14.79 21.81
CA THR A 275 1.35 15.64 22.99
C THR A 275 2.68 15.39 23.70
N TYR A 276 3.40 14.33 23.34
CA TYR A 276 4.58 13.84 24.03
C TYR A 276 5.76 14.71 23.59
N LYS A 277 6.46 15.27 24.57
CA LYS A 277 7.61 16.15 24.33
C LYS A 277 8.69 15.79 25.32
N TYR A 278 9.93 15.70 24.86
CA TYR A 278 11.05 15.39 25.72
C TYR A 278 11.11 16.41 26.87
N PRO A 279 11.34 15.99 28.13
CA PRO A 279 11.75 14.65 28.60
C PRO A 279 10.59 13.77 29.12
N TYR A 280 9.43 13.76 28.48
CA TYR A 280 8.32 12.87 28.87
C TYR A 280 8.78 11.40 28.94
N VAL A 281 8.42 10.71 30.03
CA VAL A 281 8.72 9.29 30.24
C VAL A 281 7.51 8.47 29.81
N MET A 282 7.67 7.65 28.78
CA MET A 282 6.61 6.80 28.25
C MET A 282 6.45 5.54 29.09
N GLU A 283 5.21 5.23 29.47
CA GLU A 283 4.87 4.04 30.23
C GLU A 283 4.93 2.76 29.37
N ALA A 284 4.98 1.60 30.01
CA ALA A 284 5.06 0.30 29.33
C ALA A 284 3.91 0.07 28.33
N GLU A 285 2.66 0.34 28.74
CA GLU A 285 1.48 0.18 27.89
C GLU A 285 1.47 1.12 26.70
N GLU A 286 2.04 2.32 26.88
CA GLU A 286 2.16 3.33 25.83
C GLU A 286 3.16 2.90 24.76
N LEU A 287 4.29 2.28 25.15
CA LEU A 287 5.25 1.70 24.22
C LEU A 287 4.65 0.51 23.47
N THR A 288 3.96 -0.39 24.16
CA THR A 288 3.26 -1.53 23.54
C THR A 288 2.24 -1.04 22.49
N ALA A 289 1.43 -0.04 22.83
CA ALA A 289 0.46 0.57 21.93
C ALA A 289 1.14 1.22 20.70
N TRP A 290 2.26 1.93 20.90
CA TRP A 290 3.03 2.51 19.81
C TRP A 290 3.53 1.44 18.85
N VAL A 291 4.10 0.35 19.38
CA VAL A 291 4.64 -0.76 18.58
C VAL A 291 3.52 -1.45 17.80
N GLN A 292 2.41 -1.79 18.46
CA GLN A 292 1.25 -2.42 17.82
C GLN A 292 0.71 -1.56 16.66
N ALA A 293 0.55 -0.25 16.88
CA ALA A 293 0.07 0.66 15.84
C ALA A 293 1.10 0.85 14.71
N SER A 294 2.38 0.78 15.01
CA SER A 294 3.47 0.90 14.03
C SER A 294 3.61 -0.34 13.15
N VAL A 295 3.42 -1.53 13.71
CA VAL A 295 3.35 -2.77 12.93
C VAL A 295 2.12 -2.75 12.04
N ALA A 296 0.94 -2.39 12.59
CA ALA A 296 -0.29 -2.28 11.81
C ALA A 296 -0.18 -1.24 10.67
N LEU A 297 0.55 -0.14 10.88
CA LEU A 297 0.82 0.85 9.83
C LEU A 297 1.49 0.20 8.62
N GLN A 298 2.52 -0.62 8.84
CA GLN A 298 3.28 -1.27 7.78
C GLN A 298 2.54 -2.45 7.16
N GLU A 299 1.81 -3.25 7.96
CA GLU A 299 0.96 -4.34 7.47
C GLU A 299 -0.10 -3.85 6.47
N ASN A 300 -0.66 -2.66 6.71
CA ASN A 300 -1.74 -2.10 5.92
C ASN A 300 -1.27 -1.15 4.79
N LEU A 301 0.03 -0.87 4.68
CA LEU A 301 0.61 -0.04 3.62
C LEU A 301 0.86 -0.86 2.34
N VAL A 302 -0.24 -1.27 1.68
CA VAL A 302 -0.20 -2.18 0.52
C VAL A 302 0.11 -1.48 -0.81
N THR A 303 0.09 -0.14 -0.85
CA THR A 303 0.38 0.66 -2.06
C THR A 303 1.47 1.70 -1.78
N GLN A 304 2.06 2.26 -2.85
CA GLN A 304 3.04 3.32 -2.72
C GLN A 304 2.41 4.58 -2.13
N ILE A 305 3.16 5.30 -1.30
CA ILE A 305 2.67 6.52 -0.63
C ILE A 305 2.15 7.57 -1.64
N ASN A 306 2.77 7.64 -2.82
CA ASN A 306 2.40 8.59 -3.87
C ASN A 306 1.05 8.28 -4.54
N THR A 307 0.56 7.04 -4.44
CA THR A 307 -0.73 6.62 -5.00
C THR A 307 -1.88 6.70 -3.98
N LEU A 308 -1.59 7.05 -2.72
CA LEU A 308 -2.62 7.20 -1.68
C LEU A 308 -3.52 8.41 -1.94
N PRO A 309 -4.80 8.36 -1.52
CA PRO A 309 -5.66 9.54 -1.50
C PRO A 309 -5.00 10.72 -0.77
N LEU A 310 -5.22 11.94 -1.26
CA LEU A 310 -4.55 13.15 -0.75
C LEU A 310 -4.66 13.32 0.77
N THR A 311 -5.84 13.03 1.33
CA THR A 311 -6.10 13.15 2.77
C THR A 311 -5.27 12.15 3.58
N LEU A 312 -5.20 10.90 3.13
CA LEU A 312 -4.40 9.87 3.79
C LEU A 312 -2.89 10.16 3.68
N ARG A 313 -2.43 10.66 2.52
CA ARG A 313 -1.06 11.13 2.34
C ARG A 313 -0.70 12.27 3.31
N ARG A 314 -1.63 13.20 3.58
CA ARG A 314 -1.43 14.26 4.60
C ARG A 314 -1.30 13.68 6.01
N PHE A 315 -2.10 12.67 6.36
CA PHE A 315 -1.99 11.98 7.65
C PHE A 315 -0.62 11.32 7.81
N PHE A 316 -0.13 10.64 6.75
CA PHE A 316 1.18 10.01 6.75
C PHE A 316 2.33 11.02 6.92
N ILE A 317 2.32 12.14 6.17
CA ILE A 317 3.36 13.18 6.31
C ILE A 317 3.36 13.78 7.72
N ARG A 318 2.17 14.02 8.30
CA ARG A 318 2.03 14.49 9.68
C ARG A 318 2.59 13.48 10.67
N ASP A 319 2.24 12.21 10.51
CA ASP A 319 2.72 11.12 11.37
C ASP A 319 4.25 11.00 11.32
N ALA A 320 4.84 10.96 10.12
CA ALA A 320 6.29 10.85 9.94
C ALA A 320 7.03 12.00 10.65
N LYS A 321 6.52 13.23 10.56
CA LYS A 321 7.06 14.37 11.30
C LYS A 321 6.94 14.16 12.80
N MET A 322 5.76 13.77 13.30
CA MET A 322 5.53 13.55 14.73
C MET A 322 6.42 12.44 15.30
N ALA A 323 6.48 11.29 14.63
CA ALA A 323 7.30 10.15 15.01
C ALA A 323 8.78 10.52 15.12
N PHE A 324 9.28 11.34 14.19
CA PHE A 324 10.64 11.89 14.27
C PHE A 324 10.84 12.79 15.50
N HIS A 325 9.87 13.62 15.86
CA HIS A 325 9.98 14.50 17.03
C HIS A 325 9.95 13.75 18.36
N ILE A 326 9.32 12.57 18.43
CA ILE A 326 9.26 11.76 19.64
C ILE A 326 10.31 10.63 19.67
N GLN A 327 11.23 10.59 18.71
CA GLN A 327 12.21 9.50 18.55
C GLN A 327 13.08 9.28 19.80
N ASP A 328 13.42 10.36 20.51
CA ASP A 328 14.23 10.29 21.72
C ASP A 328 13.44 9.66 22.87
N ILE A 329 12.16 10.03 23.02
CA ILE A 329 11.27 9.43 24.02
C ILE A 329 11.09 7.93 23.74
N LEU A 330 10.89 7.55 22.48
CA LEU A 330 10.74 6.15 22.09
C LEU A 330 12.00 5.33 22.38
N ARG A 331 13.19 5.91 22.15
CA ARG A 331 14.44 5.25 22.48
C ARG A 331 14.55 5.00 23.98
N ASP A 332 14.37 6.05 24.79
CA ASP A 332 14.47 5.96 26.24
C ASP A 332 13.43 4.96 26.80
N ALA A 333 12.21 4.95 26.21
CA ALA A 333 11.15 4.00 26.55
C ALA A 333 11.55 2.55 26.28
N VAL A 334 12.19 2.27 25.14
CA VAL A 334 12.65 0.91 24.80
C VAL A 334 13.78 0.46 25.71
N GLU A 335 14.71 1.34 26.06
CA GLU A 335 15.78 1.03 27.02
C GLU A 335 15.21 0.70 28.41
N THR A 336 14.13 1.39 28.81
CA THR A 336 13.46 1.18 30.10
C THR A 336 12.56 -0.06 30.09
N HIS A 337 11.76 -0.24 29.04
CA HIS A 337 10.70 -1.25 28.94
C HIS A 337 11.00 -2.27 27.82
N THR A 338 12.20 -2.86 27.86
CA THR A 338 12.73 -3.69 26.75
C THR A 338 11.83 -4.84 26.28
N ALA A 339 11.01 -5.43 27.17
CA ALA A 339 10.10 -6.53 26.82
C ALA A 339 8.91 -6.07 25.98
N CYS A 340 8.42 -4.83 26.19
CA CYS A 340 7.18 -4.32 25.60
C CYS A 340 7.23 -4.18 24.07
N VAL A 341 8.43 -4.11 23.48
CA VAL A 341 8.58 -4.20 22.02
C VAL A 341 8.14 -5.57 21.51
N GLY A 342 8.53 -6.63 22.20
CA GLY A 342 8.09 -8.00 21.90
C GLY A 342 6.59 -8.13 22.11
N ASP A 343 6.08 -7.64 23.25
CA ASP A 343 4.65 -7.72 23.58
C ASP A 343 3.79 -7.04 22.51
N GLY A 344 4.16 -5.83 22.08
CA GLY A 344 3.44 -5.11 21.03
C GLY A 344 3.49 -5.81 19.67
N ILE A 345 4.60 -6.48 19.35
CA ILE A 345 4.73 -7.31 18.14
C ILE A 345 3.87 -8.58 18.24
N VAL A 346 3.86 -9.27 19.39
CA VAL A 346 3.01 -10.46 19.60
C VAL A 346 1.53 -10.11 19.53
N SER A 347 1.12 -8.99 20.16
CA SER A 347 -0.24 -8.45 20.03
C SER A 347 -0.57 -8.04 18.58
N ALA A 348 0.44 -7.75 17.77
CA ALA A 348 0.26 -7.56 16.33
C ALA A 348 0.16 -8.89 15.55
N TRP A 349 0.81 -9.97 16.00
CA TRP A 349 0.93 -11.21 15.22
C TRP A 349 -0.24 -12.19 15.32
N SER A 350 -0.98 -12.22 16.44
CA SER A 350 -2.25 -12.96 16.59
C SER A 350 -2.30 -14.38 15.98
N ASP A 351 -1.20 -15.14 16.06
CA ASP A 351 -1.12 -16.60 15.80
C ASP A 351 -1.12 -17.38 17.13
N ALA A 352 -1.75 -16.82 18.18
CA ALA A 352 -1.98 -17.50 19.45
C ALA A 352 -2.99 -18.68 19.35
N ALA A 353 -3.32 -19.13 18.14
CA ALA A 353 -4.12 -20.32 17.89
C ALA A 353 -3.32 -21.62 18.07
N ASP A 354 -1.98 -21.58 18.03
CA ASP A 354 -1.13 -22.79 18.10
C ASP A 354 -0.41 -22.99 19.45
N GLY A 355 -0.76 -22.23 20.50
CA GLY A 355 -0.18 -22.44 21.84
C GLY A 355 1.33 -22.20 21.97
N VAL A 356 1.99 -21.70 20.91
CA VAL A 356 3.41 -21.35 20.91
C VAL A 356 3.59 -20.00 21.62
N THR A 357 4.19 -20.04 22.81
CA THR A 357 4.60 -18.82 23.52
C THR A 357 5.86 -18.26 22.87
N THR A 358 5.71 -17.36 21.90
CA THR A 358 6.84 -16.68 21.26
C THR A 358 7.59 -15.83 22.29
N ARG A 359 8.73 -16.32 22.79
CA ARG A 359 9.59 -15.58 23.73
C ARG A 359 10.72 -14.89 22.97
N PHE A 360 10.77 -13.57 23.08
CA PHE A 360 11.87 -12.75 22.57
C PHE A 360 12.99 -12.66 23.61
N SER A 361 14.24 -12.68 23.16
CA SER A 361 15.35 -12.20 23.96
C SER A 361 15.21 -10.70 24.26
N LYS A 362 16.07 -10.17 25.13
CA LYS A 362 16.17 -8.72 25.34
C LYS A 362 16.33 -8.00 24.00
N TRP A 363 15.51 -6.97 23.78
CA TRP A 363 15.63 -6.09 22.62
C TRP A 363 16.83 -5.17 22.77
N THR A 364 17.60 -5.05 21.69
CA THR A 364 18.86 -4.30 21.67
C THR A 364 18.95 -3.42 20.43
N PHE A 365 19.49 -2.21 20.58
CA PHE A 365 19.67 -1.28 19.46
C PHE A 365 20.79 -1.75 18.53
N LEU A 366 20.59 -1.56 17.22
CA LEU A 366 21.70 -1.61 16.29
C LEU A 366 22.62 -0.40 16.47
N THR A 367 23.90 -0.58 16.14
CA THR A 367 24.88 0.49 16.14
C THR A 367 24.58 1.54 15.07
N LYS A 368 25.12 2.75 15.23
CA LYS A 368 25.01 3.81 14.23
C LYS A 368 25.62 3.32 12.89
N PRO A 369 25.00 3.63 11.74
CA PRO A 369 23.90 4.60 11.53
C PRO A 369 22.48 4.02 11.71
N HIS A 370 22.33 2.77 12.14
CA HIS A 370 21.05 2.06 12.18
C HIS A 370 20.36 2.09 13.55
N ASN A 371 20.68 3.05 14.41
CA ASN A 371 20.16 3.16 15.79
C ASN A 371 18.64 3.48 15.90
N ARG A 372 17.91 3.45 14.79
CA ARG A 372 16.43 3.42 14.75
C ARG A 372 15.87 2.01 14.78
N TRP A 373 16.72 1.02 14.57
CA TRP A 373 16.39 -0.39 14.57
C TRP A 373 16.77 -1.02 15.91
N VAL A 374 15.85 -1.80 16.43
CA VAL A 374 16.07 -2.70 17.55
C VAL A 374 15.92 -4.12 17.08
N TYR A 375 16.63 -5.05 17.70
CA TYR A 375 16.51 -6.46 17.37
C TYR A 375 16.46 -7.33 18.62
N ALA A 376 15.78 -8.47 18.49
CA ALA A 376 15.74 -9.54 19.47
C ALA A 376 15.81 -10.89 18.75
N THR A 377 16.19 -11.91 19.49
CA THR A 377 16.21 -13.29 19.01
C THR A 377 15.01 -14.03 19.57
N VAL A 378 14.18 -14.60 18.69
CA VAL A 378 13.11 -15.53 19.05
C VAL A 378 13.68 -16.94 19.00
N SER A 379 13.39 -17.75 20.01
CA SER A 379 13.69 -19.19 19.97
C SER A 379 12.37 -19.94 19.85
N ASP A 380 12.23 -20.74 18.81
CA ASP A 380 11.03 -21.55 18.56
C ASP A 380 11.44 -23.03 18.44
N THR A 381 10.56 -23.93 18.85
CA THR A 381 10.79 -25.38 18.82
C THR A 381 9.86 -25.97 17.78
N ASN A 382 10.42 -26.56 16.72
CA ASN A 382 9.59 -27.16 15.68
C ASN A 382 8.90 -28.47 16.16
N GLN A 383 7.98 -29.00 15.35
CA GLN A 383 7.27 -30.26 15.63
C GLN A 383 8.19 -31.49 15.80
N ALA A 384 9.44 -31.41 15.33
CA ALA A 384 10.46 -32.44 15.48
C ALA A 384 11.38 -32.23 16.72
N GLY A 385 11.09 -31.23 17.57
CA GLY A 385 11.85 -30.93 18.78
C GLY A 385 13.16 -30.15 18.57
N LEU A 386 13.44 -29.66 17.35
CA LEU A 386 14.62 -28.84 17.06
C LEU A 386 14.37 -27.37 17.40
N ILE A 387 15.29 -26.77 18.16
CA ILE A 387 15.27 -25.35 18.53
C ILE A 387 15.87 -24.53 17.39
N PHE A 388 15.10 -23.62 16.81
CA PHE A 388 15.58 -22.66 15.83
C PHE A 388 15.59 -21.24 16.42
N ARG A 389 16.67 -20.49 16.16
CA ARG A 389 16.82 -19.10 16.61
C ARG A 389 16.62 -18.14 15.44
N GLN A 390 15.76 -17.16 15.60
CA GLN A 390 15.39 -16.20 14.56
C GLN A 390 15.68 -14.79 15.03
N ARG A 391 16.22 -13.92 14.18
CA ARG A 391 16.47 -12.52 14.53
C ARG A 391 15.38 -11.62 13.98
N VAL A 392 14.61 -11.02 14.87
CA VAL A 392 13.57 -10.04 14.55
C VAL A 392 14.17 -8.65 14.69
N HIS A 393 14.03 -7.81 13.67
CA HIS A 393 14.38 -6.39 13.71
C HIS A 393 13.12 -5.55 13.59
N PHE A 394 13.01 -4.51 14.38
CA PHE A 394 11.92 -3.57 14.38
C PHE A 394 12.44 -2.14 14.30
N ASN A 395 11.91 -1.34 13.39
CA ASN A 395 12.23 0.08 13.26
C ASN A 395 11.27 0.91 14.10
N LEU A 396 11.78 1.59 15.12
CA LEU A 396 10.97 2.30 16.12
C LEU A 396 10.15 3.46 15.55
N ILE A 397 10.60 4.08 14.46
CA ILE A 397 10.00 5.28 13.90
C ILE A 397 9.03 4.92 12.79
N GLU A 398 9.50 4.10 11.85
CA GLU A 398 8.76 3.74 10.64
C GLU A 398 7.84 2.55 10.87
N GLY A 399 8.09 1.73 11.89
CA GLY A 399 7.31 0.53 12.20
C GLY A 399 7.69 -0.69 11.36
N HIS A 400 8.72 -0.62 10.52
CA HIS A 400 9.18 -1.76 9.73
C HIS A 400 9.54 -2.94 10.63
N LEU A 401 9.01 -4.11 10.29
CA LEU A 401 9.29 -5.36 10.99
C LEU A 401 9.93 -6.34 10.01
N LEU A 402 11.13 -6.80 10.34
CA LEU A 402 11.90 -7.72 9.53
C LEU A 402 12.23 -8.96 10.36
N VAL A 403 11.99 -10.14 9.82
CA VAL A 403 12.42 -11.38 10.49
C VAL A 403 13.45 -12.07 9.61
N ASN A 404 14.66 -12.23 10.13
CA ASN A 404 15.86 -12.64 9.39
C ASN A 404 16.22 -11.73 8.19
N GLY A 405 15.69 -10.51 8.16
CA GLY A 405 15.92 -9.53 7.08
C GLY A 405 14.68 -9.29 6.22
N LYS A 406 14.85 -8.59 5.09
CA LYS A 406 13.81 -8.51 4.05
C LYS A 406 13.81 -9.81 3.25
N LEU A 407 12.64 -10.20 2.72
CA LEU A 407 12.58 -11.25 1.69
C LEU A 407 13.64 -10.91 0.62
N PRO A 408 14.64 -11.80 0.41
CA PRO A 408 15.72 -11.55 -0.52
C PRO A 408 15.20 -11.08 -1.87
N LEU A 409 15.87 -10.09 -2.45
CA LEU A 409 15.48 -9.50 -3.74
C LEU A 409 15.38 -10.60 -4.82
N GLU A 410 16.24 -11.62 -4.74
CA GLU A 410 16.23 -12.80 -5.61
C GLU A 410 14.90 -13.59 -5.55
N ILE A 411 14.26 -13.71 -4.38
CA ILE A 411 12.96 -14.36 -4.23
C ILE A 411 11.86 -13.39 -4.67
N ARG A 412 11.91 -12.14 -4.19
CA ARG A 412 10.85 -11.15 -4.43
C ARG A 412 10.70 -10.80 -5.91
N GLU A 413 11.80 -10.65 -6.62
CA GLU A 413 11.82 -10.30 -8.04
C GLU A 413 11.76 -11.53 -8.96
N ASN A 414 11.69 -12.74 -8.38
CA ASN A 414 11.61 -13.97 -9.15
C ASN A 414 10.32 -14.01 -10.00
N PRO A 415 10.41 -14.32 -11.31
CA PRO A 415 9.25 -14.38 -12.19
C PRO A 415 8.15 -15.35 -11.73
N ILE A 416 8.50 -16.47 -11.08
CA ILE A 416 7.55 -17.45 -10.57
C ILE A 416 6.75 -16.87 -9.41
N VAL A 417 7.44 -16.22 -8.46
CA VAL A 417 6.82 -15.58 -7.30
C VAL A 417 5.89 -14.45 -7.75
N LYS A 418 6.34 -13.59 -8.68
CA LYS A 418 5.49 -12.56 -9.30
C LYS A 418 4.32 -13.15 -10.07
N GLY A 419 4.50 -14.29 -10.74
CA GLY A 419 3.42 -14.98 -11.44
C GLY A 419 2.34 -15.52 -10.49
N MET A 420 2.74 -16.06 -9.32
CA MET A 420 1.82 -16.61 -8.33
C MET A 420 1.10 -15.55 -7.49
N PHE A 421 1.77 -14.44 -7.17
CA PHE A 421 1.25 -13.45 -6.20
C PHE A 421 1.09 -12.04 -6.76
N GLY A 422 1.42 -11.81 -8.04
CA GLY A 422 1.42 -10.49 -8.66
C GLY A 422 2.51 -9.56 -8.12
N ASN A 423 2.32 -8.25 -8.28
CA ASN A 423 3.23 -7.21 -7.78
C ASN A 423 2.94 -6.81 -6.32
N GLN A 424 2.35 -7.70 -5.53
CA GLN A 424 1.99 -7.43 -4.14
C GLN A 424 3.24 -7.47 -3.24
N HIS A 425 3.26 -6.64 -2.19
CA HIS A 425 4.29 -6.77 -1.15
C HIS A 425 3.99 -8.00 -0.29
N LEU A 426 4.81 -9.04 -0.40
CA LEU A 426 4.66 -10.25 0.39
C LEU A 426 5.19 -10.02 1.81
N LEU A 427 4.28 -9.92 2.77
CA LEU A 427 4.66 -10.02 4.18
C LEU A 427 5.04 -11.47 4.46
N THR A 428 6.28 -11.70 4.87
CA THR A 428 6.81 -13.03 5.13
C THR A 428 7.39 -13.13 6.53
N TYR A 429 7.12 -14.24 7.19
CA TYR A 429 7.78 -14.69 8.41
C TYR A 429 8.88 -15.71 8.04
N PRO A 430 9.68 -16.21 8.99
CA PRO A 430 10.58 -17.32 8.70
C PRO A 430 9.82 -18.62 8.53
N SER A 431 10.39 -19.51 7.74
CA SER A 431 9.88 -20.87 7.58
C SER A 431 10.54 -21.81 8.59
N SER A 432 9.74 -22.66 9.24
CA SER A 432 10.21 -23.82 10.01
C SER A 432 10.45 -25.06 9.15
N LEU A 433 10.09 -25.01 7.87
CA LEU A 433 10.22 -26.09 6.90
C LEU A 433 11.67 -26.22 6.39
N GLU A 434 12.19 -27.44 6.34
CA GLU A 434 13.56 -27.74 5.92
C GLU A 434 13.87 -27.20 4.52
N GLY A 435 15.03 -26.59 4.35
CA GLY A 435 15.49 -26.02 3.08
C GLY A 435 14.72 -24.75 2.63
N MET A 436 13.85 -24.20 3.49
CA MET A 436 13.12 -22.96 3.26
C MET A 436 13.55 -21.89 4.27
N THR A 437 13.56 -20.63 3.84
CA THR A 437 14.00 -19.49 4.65
C THR A 437 12.83 -18.60 5.10
N HIS A 438 11.78 -18.49 4.28
CA HIS A 438 10.64 -17.60 4.53
C HIS A 438 9.32 -18.35 4.38
N ARG A 439 8.29 -17.95 5.12
CA ARG A 439 6.89 -18.39 5.05
C ARG A 439 6.04 -17.16 4.80
N LEU A 440 5.05 -17.25 3.92
CA LEU A 440 4.08 -16.18 3.72
C LEU A 440 3.26 -15.96 5.02
N ALA A 441 2.94 -14.70 5.33
CA ALA A 441 2.17 -14.37 6.53
C ALA A 441 0.77 -14.99 6.53
N ASP A 442 0.09 -14.91 5.40
CA ASP A 442 -1.25 -15.44 5.22
C ASP A 442 -1.21 -16.80 4.50
N HIS A 443 -2.19 -17.65 4.81
CA HIS A 443 -2.44 -18.87 4.04
C HIS A 443 -3.08 -18.55 2.69
N LYS A 444 -2.71 -19.29 1.66
CA LYS A 444 -3.28 -19.14 0.31
C LYS A 444 -4.02 -20.40 -0.09
N GLY A 445 -5.33 -20.29 -0.25
CA GLY A 445 -6.21 -21.43 -0.49
C GLY A 445 -6.05 -22.54 0.56
N GLY A 446 -5.86 -22.18 1.84
CA GLY A 446 -5.62 -23.13 2.93
C GLY A 446 -4.18 -23.65 3.06
N HIS A 447 -3.26 -23.22 2.20
CA HIS A 447 -1.86 -23.66 2.22
C HIS A 447 -0.96 -22.65 2.93
N GLN A 448 -0.04 -23.14 3.76
CA GLN A 448 1.10 -22.37 4.23
C GLN A 448 2.16 -22.37 3.13
N VAL A 449 2.51 -21.19 2.60
CA VAL A 449 3.48 -21.06 1.51
C VAL A 449 4.85 -20.75 2.08
N HIS A 450 5.87 -21.47 1.66
CA HIS A 450 7.24 -21.35 2.09
C HIS A 450 8.14 -21.08 0.87
N PHE A 451 9.12 -20.21 1.04
CA PHE A 451 10.12 -19.81 0.06
C PHE A 451 11.51 -20.16 0.56
N GLY A 452 12.35 -20.67 -0.33
CA GLY A 452 13.76 -20.97 -0.08
C GLY A 452 14.60 -20.67 -1.31
N VAL A 453 15.91 -20.69 -1.13
CA VAL A 453 16.87 -20.69 -2.23
C VAL A 453 17.78 -21.89 -2.05
N GLN A 454 17.82 -22.76 -3.06
CA GLN A 454 18.67 -23.96 -3.08
C GLN A 454 19.46 -23.94 -4.38
N GLU A 455 20.78 -24.06 -4.29
CA GLU A 455 21.69 -24.03 -5.45
C GLU A 455 21.49 -22.81 -6.37
N GLY A 456 21.13 -21.66 -5.79
CA GLY A 456 20.86 -20.42 -6.52
C GLY A 456 19.49 -20.35 -7.22
N GLN A 457 18.63 -21.35 -7.04
CA GLN A 457 17.27 -21.37 -7.57
C GLN A 457 16.23 -21.15 -6.47
N VAL A 458 15.18 -20.39 -6.77
CA VAL A 458 14.08 -20.14 -5.84
C VAL A 458 13.19 -21.39 -5.78
N VAL A 459 13.02 -21.92 -4.58
CA VAL A 459 12.14 -23.07 -4.29
C VAL A 459 10.90 -22.57 -3.57
N ILE A 460 9.73 -23.06 -3.99
CA ILE A 460 8.45 -22.73 -3.37
C ILE A 460 7.79 -24.03 -2.91
N ARG A 461 7.42 -24.08 -1.63
CA ARG A 461 6.71 -25.21 -1.03
C ARG A 461 5.38 -24.76 -0.44
N ALA A 462 4.37 -25.60 -0.54
CA ALA A 462 3.04 -25.35 0.01
C ALA A 462 2.65 -26.51 0.93
N LEU A 463 2.45 -26.23 2.22
CA LEU A 463 2.05 -27.22 3.22
C LEU A 463 0.56 -27.07 3.51
N SER A 464 -0.17 -28.18 3.47
CA SER A 464 -1.60 -28.27 3.80
C SER A 464 -1.91 -29.56 4.56
N SER A 465 -3.20 -29.79 4.89
CA SER A 465 -3.67 -31.08 5.42
C SER A 465 -3.38 -32.26 4.49
N ASP A 466 -3.31 -32.00 3.18
CA ASP A 466 -3.15 -33.02 2.14
C ASP A 466 -1.67 -33.37 1.89
N GLY A 467 -0.76 -32.69 2.61
CA GLY A 467 0.67 -32.93 2.60
C GLY A 467 1.49 -31.74 2.10
N LEU A 468 2.75 -32.04 1.79
CA LEU A 468 3.74 -31.07 1.34
C LEU A 468 3.86 -31.11 -0.19
N LEU A 469 3.58 -29.98 -0.81
CA LEU A 469 3.71 -29.76 -2.26
C LEU A 469 4.95 -28.91 -2.55
N GLU A 470 5.68 -29.24 -3.60
CA GLU A 470 6.79 -28.46 -4.12
C GLU A 470 6.47 -28.00 -5.55
N TYR A 471 6.72 -26.73 -5.84
CA TYR A 471 6.50 -26.18 -7.16
C TYR A 471 7.54 -26.72 -8.16
N VAL A 472 7.08 -27.21 -9.32
CA VAL A 472 7.93 -27.66 -10.41
C VAL A 472 7.92 -26.61 -11.54
N PRO A 473 9.06 -26.00 -11.90
CA PRO A 473 9.12 -25.02 -12.97
C PRO A 473 8.73 -25.59 -14.33
N LYS A 474 8.05 -24.78 -15.15
CA LYS A 474 7.63 -25.18 -16.51
C LYS A 474 8.79 -25.61 -17.43
N SER A 475 10.00 -25.09 -17.18
CA SER A 475 11.22 -25.43 -17.92
C SER A 475 11.65 -26.89 -17.74
N VAL A 476 11.16 -27.58 -16.70
CA VAL A 476 11.47 -28.99 -16.47
C VAL A 476 10.82 -29.90 -17.53
N PHE A 477 9.67 -29.50 -18.09
CA PHE A 477 8.89 -30.35 -19.00
C PHE A 477 9.25 -30.22 -20.49
N LYS A 478 10.22 -29.35 -20.83
CA LYS A 478 10.62 -29.09 -22.21
C LYS A 478 12.14 -29.05 -22.34
N SER A 479 12.65 -29.70 -23.38
CA SER A 479 14.04 -29.62 -23.84
C SER A 479 14.10 -29.09 -25.28
N LEU A 480 15.31 -28.85 -25.82
CA LEU A 480 15.47 -28.42 -27.22
C LEU A 480 14.93 -29.42 -28.25
N HIS A 481 14.80 -30.70 -27.88
CA HIS A 481 14.47 -31.78 -28.81
C HIS A 481 13.28 -32.65 -28.36
N SER A 482 12.74 -32.41 -27.16
CA SER A 482 11.67 -33.22 -26.58
C SER A 482 10.79 -32.41 -25.64
N PHE A 483 9.59 -32.91 -25.39
CA PHE A 483 8.68 -32.38 -24.38
C PHE A 483 7.97 -33.54 -23.68
N ASP A 484 7.73 -33.40 -22.38
CA ASP A 484 7.13 -34.44 -21.55
C ASP A 484 5.62 -34.27 -21.42
N LEU A 485 5.12 -33.03 -21.55
CA LEU A 485 3.71 -32.68 -21.45
C LEU A 485 3.31 -31.74 -22.59
N PRO A 486 2.06 -31.85 -23.12
CA PRO A 486 1.51 -30.87 -24.06
C PRO A 486 1.57 -29.46 -23.50
N SER A 487 1.78 -28.47 -24.37
CA SER A 487 1.93 -27.05 -24.02
C SER A 487 0.72 -26.50 -23.24
N GLU A 488 -0.48 -27.01 -23.52
CA GLU A 488 -1.69 -26.68 -22.76
C GLU A 488 -1.57 -27.02 -21.26
N LEU A 489 -0.89 -28.12 -20.94
CA LEU A 489 -0.66 -28.59 -19.58
C LEU A 489 0.60 -27.97 -18.95
N VAL A 490 1.31 -27.10 -19.67
CA VAL A 490 2.56 -26.47 -19.23
C VAL A 490 2.41 -24.94 -19.14
N ASP A 491 2.02 -24.28 -20.23
CA ASP A 491 2.10 -22.82 -20.35
C ASP A 491 1.03 -22.07 -19.54
N SER A 492 -0.14 -22.70 -19.35
CA SER A 492 -1.28 -22.12 -18.62
C SER A 492 -1.53 -22.78 -17.26
N CYS A 493 -0.51 -23.43 -16.70
CA CYS A 493 -0.62 -24.23 -15.48
C CYS A 493 0.51 -23.95 -14.47
N PHE A 494 0.20 -24.23 -13.21
CA PHE A 494 1.18 -24.41 -12.14
C PHE A 494 1.25 -25.88 -11.76
N HIS A 495 2.46 -26.38 -11.56
CA HIS A 495 2.75 -27.79 -11.32
C HIS A 495 3.19 -27.98 -9.88
N TRP A 496 2.45 -28.79 -9.13
CA TRP A 496 2.70 -29.05 -7.71
C TRP A 496 3.02 -30.53 -7.50
N LEU A 497 4.25 -30.83 -7.13
CA LEU A 497 4.68 -32.19 -6.82
C LEU A 497 4.46 -32.47 -5.33
N ASN A 498 3.62 -33.43 -5.00
CA ASN A 498 3.54 -33.94 -3.64
C ASN A 498 4.82 -34.72 -3.32
N THR A 499 5.59 -34.24 -2.35
CA THR A 499 6.91 -34.80 -2.03
C THR A 499 6.84 -36.21 -1.46
N THR A 500 5.68 -36.60 -0.90
CA THR A 500 5.43 -37.90 -0.29
C THR A 500 4.85 -38.89 -1.31
N THR A 501 3.73 -38.55 -1.94
CA THR A 501 3.04 -39.47 -2.87
C THR A 501 3.68 -39.52 -4.25
N LYS A 502 4.51 -38.52 -4.59
CA LYS A 502 5.12 -38.32 -5.92
C LYS A 502 4.08 -38.12 -7.03
N TYR A 503 2.90 -37.63 -6.67
CA TYR A 503 1.91 -37.14 -7.63
C TYR A 503 2.16 -35.69 -7.98
N LEU A 504 2.21 -35.40 -9.27
CA LEU A 504 2.31 -34.04 -9.81
C LEU A 504 0.91 -33.57 -10.20
N GLU A 505 0.40 -32.57 -9.50
CA GLU A 505 -0.86 -31.91 -9.82
C GLU A 505 -0.62 -30.77 -10.81
N ILE A 506 -1.34 -30.79 -11.93
CA ILE A 506 -1.28 -29.79 -12.98
C ILE A 506 -2.51 -28.90 -12.85
N ARG A 507 -2.36 -27.78 -12.15
CA ARG A 507 -3.45 -26.87 -11.81
C ARG A 507 -3.48 -25.68 -12.75
N GLN A 508 -4.66 -25.30 -13.22
CA GLN A 508 -4.84 -24.09 -14.04
C GLN A 508 -4.46 -22.82 -13.25
N ILE A 509 -3.91 -21.80 -13.92
CA ILE A 509 -3.52 -20.52 -13.30
C ILE A 509 -4.66 -19.90 -12.47
N SER A 510 -5.90 -19.96 -12.97
CA SER A 510 -7.10 -19.43 -12.30
C SER A 510 -7.47 -20.15 -11.00
N SER A 511 -6.90 -21.33 -10.73
CA SER A 511 -7.14 -22.12 -9.51
C SER A 511 -5.87 -22.76 -8.97
N THR A 512 -4.76 -22.03 -8.99
CA THR A 512 -3.43 -22.48 -8.56
C THR A 512 -3.40 -23.15 -7.17
N TRP A 513 -4.23 -22.70 -6.23
CA TRP A 513 -4.23 -23.15 -4.84
C TRP A 513 -5.30 -24.19 -4.50
N LYS A 514 -6.14 -24.59 -5.47
CA LYS A 514 -7.25 -25.52 -5.22
C LYS A 514 -7.26 -26.64 -6.26
N THR A 515 -7.09 -27.86 -5.80
CA THR A 515 -7.23 -29.05 -6.63
C THR A 515 -8.68 -29.21 -7.10
N LYS A 516 -8.86 -29.47 -8.39
CA LYS A 516 -10.15 -29.78 -9.00
C LYS A 516 -10.12 -31.19 -9.57
N GLU A 517 -11.27 -31.84 -9.61
CA GLU A 517 -11.42 -33.14 -10.29
C GLU A 517 -11.14 -33.06 -11.81
N SER A 518 -11.22 -31.86 -12.38
CA SER A 518 -10.89 -31.58 -13.78
C SER A 518 -9.38 -31.43 -14.04
N ASP A 519 -8.55 -31.36 -13.00
CA ASP A 519 -7.11 -31.18 -13.15
C ASP A 519 -6.46 -32.50 -13.59
N TRP A 520 -5.34 -32.38 -14.29
CA TRP A 520 -4.50 -33.53 -14.62
C TRP A 520 -3.59 -33.84 -13.44
N VAL A 521 -3.50 -35.12 -13.07
CA VAL A 521 -2.58 -35.62 -12.05
C VAL A 521 -1.68 -36.67 -12.65
N MET A 522 -0.37 -36.45 -12.55
CA MET A 522 0.65 -37.37 -13.05
C MET A 522 1.27 -38.17 -11.91
N ASP A 523 1.15 -39.49 -11.99
CA ASP A 523 1.93 -40.45 -11.22
C ASP A 523 3.35 -40.45 -11.81
N VAL A 524 4.26 -39.68 -11.20
CA VAL A 524 5.62 -39.51 -11.70
C VAL A 524 6.38 -40.84 -11.73
N PRO A 525 6.36 -41.69 -10.67
CA PRO A 525 7.01 -43.00 -10.72
C PRO A 525 6.48 -43.91 -11.83
N ARG A 526 5.16 -43.94 -12.04
CA ARG A 526 4.56 -44.78 -13.09
C ARG A 526 4.55 -44.14 -14.47
N ARG A 527 4.96 -42.86 -14.59
CA ARG A 527 4.89 -42.05 -15.82
C ARG A 527 3.50 -42.07 -16.45
N ARG A 528 2.46 -41.90 -15.63
CA ARG A 528 1.06 -41.91 -16.09
C ARG A 528 0.32 -40.67 -15.62
N ALA A 529 -0.18 -39.88 -16.56
CA ALA A 529 -1.06 -38.75 -16.27
C ALA A 529 -2.53 -39.13 -16.50
N LYS A 530 -3.38 -38.79 -15.53
CA LYS A 530 -4.82 -39.04 -15.58
C LYS A 530 -5.61 -37.78 -15.24
N ARG A 531 -6.78 -37.67 -15.83
CA ARG A 531 -7.82 -36.69 -15.49
C ARG A 531 -9.15 -37.42 -15.49
N ARG A 532 -9.86 -37.48 -14.35
CA ARG A 532 -11.08 -38.29 -14.21
C ARG A 532 -10.87 -39.73 -14.70
N ARG A 533 -11.56 -40.13 -15.79
CA ARG A 533 -11.49 -41.44 -16.45
C ARG A 533 -10.76 -41.41 -17.79
N VAL A 534 -9.84 -40.47 -17.98
CA VAL A 534 -8.97 -40.41 -19.17
C VAL A 534 -7.50 -40.44 -18.77
N THR A 535 -6.69 -41.11 -19.60
CA THR A 535 -5.24 -41.20 -19.46
C THR A 535 -4.56 -40.46 -20.62
N LEU A 536 -3.56 -39.63 -20.33
CA LEU A 536 -2.80 -38.92 -21.34
C LEU A 536 -1.92 -39.90 -22.14
N VAL A 537 -1.84 -39.72 -23.45
CA VAL A 537 -0.88 -40.44 -24.27
C VAL A 537 0.47 -39.75 -24.16
N ASP A 538 1.51 -40.52 -23.82
CA ASP A 538 2.87 -40.03 -23.70
C ASP A 538 3.36 -39.43 -25.03
N PRO A 539 3.78 -38.15 -25.07
CA PRO A 539 4.32 -37.51 -26.27
C PRO A 539 5.52 -38.22 -26.91
N GLN A 540 6.26 -39.02 -26.13
CA GLN A 540 7.40 -39.80 -26.61
C GLN A 540 7.00 -41.19 -27.13
N SER A 541 5.72 -41.56 -27.04
CA SER A 541 5.23 -42.85 -27.52
C SER A 541 5.09 -42.91 -29.03
N SER A 542 5.26 -44.10 -29.61
CA SER A 542 5.05 -44.34 -31.05
C SER A 542 3.63 -43.98 -31.51
N VAL A 543 2.64 -44.17 -30.63
CA VAL A 543 1.24 -43.81 -30.88
C VAL A 543 1.09 -42.30 -31.07
N PHE A 544 1.69 -41.50 -30.19
CA PHE A 544 1.67 -40.06 -30.31
C PHE A 544 2.38 -39.60 -31.59
N THR A 545 3.56 -40.16 -31.89
CA THR A 545 4.33 -39.81 -33.10
C THR A 545 3.54 -40.07 -34.38
N GLN A 546 2.81 -41.19 -34.46
CA GLN A 546 1.94 -41.49 -35.60
C GLN A 546 0.81 -40.47 -35.75
N ILE A 547 0.21 -40.04 -34.64
CA ILE A 547 -0.86 -39.03 -34.66
C ILE A 547 -0.30 -37.65 -35.03
N ALA A 548 0.82 -37.26 -34.44
CA ALA A 548 1.48 -35.98 -34.73
C ALA A 548 1.90 -35.87 -36.20
N ALA A 549 2.30 -36.97 -36.83
CA ALA A 549 2.62 -37.01 -38.26
C ALA A 549 1.42 -36.67 -39.17
N ILE A 550 0.18 -36.97 -38.74
CA ILE A 550 -1.04 -36.59 -39.49
C ILE A 550 -1.19 -35.07 -39.55
N PHE A 551 -0.81 -34.38 -38.48
CA PHE A 551 -0.86 -32.92 -38.38
C PHE A 551 0.47 -32.25 -38.77
N HIS A 552 1.38 -32.98 -39.41
CA HIS A 552 2.67 -32.45 -39.81
C HIS A 552 2.51 -31.20 -40.69
N ALA A 553 3.27 -30.16 -40.39
CA ALA A 553 3.18 -28.83 -41.00
C ALA A 553 1.84 -28.08 -40.81
N PHE A 554 0.81 -28.69 -40.22
CA PHE A 554 -0.45 -28.02 -39.82
C PHE A 554 -0.38 -27.45 -38.41
N GLU A 555 0.10 -28.22 -37.44
CA GLU A 555 0.29 -27.76 -36.06
C GLU A 555 1.54 -28.40 -35.43
N GLN A 556 2.13 -27.71 -34.46
CA GLN A 556 3.30 -28.23 -33.75
C GLN A 556 2.91 -29.40 -32.82
N PRO A 557 3.71 -30.48 -32.75
CA PRO A 557 3.41 -31.64 -31.90
C PRO A 557 3.14 -31.26 -30.44
N GLU A 558 3.88 -30.28 -29.90
CA GLU A 558 3.71 -29.84 -28.51
C GLU A 558 2.37 -29.17 -28.21
N LYS A 559 1.56 -28.83 -29.22
CA LYS A 559 0.22 -28.27 -29.04
C LYS A 559 -0.90 -29.30 -29.20
N LEU A 560 -0.55 -30.56 -29.47
CA LEU A 560 -1.50 -31.67 -29.53
C LEU A 560 -1.67 -32.27 -28.13
N THR A 561 -2.91 -32.31 -27.65
CA THR A 561 -3.26 -33.03 -26.42
C THR A 561 -3.96 -34.33 -26.82
N VAL A 562 -3.26 -35.47 -26.71
CA VAL A 562 -3.81 -36.80 -27.05
C VAL A 562 -4.12 -37.57 -25.78
N TYR A 563 -5.32 -38.14 -25.67
CA TYR A 563 -5.72 -38.91 -24.49
C TYR A 563 -6.63 -40.08 -24.85
N GLN A 564 -6.58 -41.10 -24.00
CA GLN A 564 -7.37 -42.32 -24.10
C GLN A 564 -8.32 -42.40 -22.89
N PRO A 565 -9.64 -42.33 -23.10
CA PRO A 565 -10.62 -42.69 -22.09
C PRO A 565 -10.49 -44.16 -21.65
N ASP A 566 -10.88 -44.46 -20.40
CA ASP A 566 -10.92 -45.84 -19.88
C ASP A 566 -11.86 -46.72 -20.73
N GLU A 567 -12.93 -46.12 -21.27
CA GLU A 567 -13.88 -46.74 -22.19
C GLU A 567 -14.06 -45.85 -23.43
N GLY A 568 -13.90 -46.43 -24.63
CA GLY A 568 -14.16 -45.75 -25.89
C GLY A 568 -12.91 -45.44 -26.72
N CYS A 569 -13.07 -44.53 -27.68
CA CYS A 569 -12.04 -44.19 -28.66
C CYS A 569 -11.07 -43.12 -28.13
N MET A 570 -9.85 -43.11 -28.69
CA MET A 570 -8.84 -42.10 -28.42
C MET A 570 -9.24 -40.73 -28.95
N TRP A 571 -8.82 -39.68 -28.28
CA TRP A 571 -9.09 -38.29 -28.63
C TRP A 571 -7.81 -37.51 -28.87
N VAL A 572 -7.90 -36.53 -29.77
CA VAL A 572 -6.86 -35.55 -30.08
C VAL A 572 -7.49 -34.16 -30.01
N GLU A 573 -6.95 -33.29 -29.17
CA GLU A 573 -7.40 -31.90 -29.02
C GLU A 573 -6.34 -30.92 -29.52
N LEU A 574 -6.78 -29.96 -30.35
CA LEU A 574 -6.01 -28.81 -30.81
C LEU A 574 -6.67 -27.55 -30.24
N ARG A 575 -6.38 -27.28 -28.96
CA ARG A 575 -7.11 -26.26 -28.18
C ARG A 575 -6.97 -24.84 -28.73
N GLN A 576 -5.84 -24.50 -29.37
CA GLN A 576 -5.64 -23.19 -29.98
C GLN A 576 -6.58 -22.92 -31.16
N MET A 577 -7.08 -23.97 -31.81
CA MET A 577 -7.98 -23.88 -32.96
C MET A 577 -9.43 -24.29 -32.61
N ASP A 578 -9.70 -24.60 -31.34
CA ASP A 578 -10.97 -25.16 -30.88
C ASP A 578 -11.41 -26.43 -31.64
N LEU A 579 -10.46 -27.23 -32.12
CA LEU A 579 -10.72 -28.48 -32.85
C LEU A 579 -10.49 -29.71 -31.96
N SER A 580 -11.36 -30.70 -32.10
CA SER A 580 -11.27 -32.00 -31.42
C SER A 580 -11.55 -33.13 -32.39
N PHE A 581 -10.74 -34.19 -32.29
CA PHE A 581 -10.80 -35.35 -33.15
C PHE A 581 -10.96 -36.61 -32.33
N VAL A 582 -11.76 -37.56 -32.83
CA VAL A 582 -11.92 -38.90 -32.25
C VAL A 582 -11.42 -39.95 -33.22
N LYS A 583 -10.64 -40.92 -32.73
CA LYS A 583 -10.17 -42.04 -33.55
C LYS A 583 -11.25 -43.11 -33.67
N ALA A 584 -12.15 -42.97 -34.64
CA ALA A 584 -13.22 -43.92 -34.93
C ALA A 584 -12.89 -44.75 -36.18
N SER A 585 -13.07 -46.07 -36.11
CA SER A 585 -12.85 -46.99 -37.25
C SER A 585 -11.48 -46.86 -37.93
N GLY A 586 -10.44 -46.53 -37.16
CA GLY A 586 -9.07 -46.37 -37.65
C GLY A 586 -8.74 -45.00 -38.24
N LEU A 587 -9.70 -44.08 -38.34
CA LEU A 587 -9.52 -42.73 -38.87
C LEU A 587 -9.82 -41.66 -37.82
N LEU A 588 -9.31 -40.44 -38.02
CA LEU A 588 -9.59 -39.30 -37.13
C LEU A 588 -10.78 -38.50 -37.68
N GLU A 589 -11.87 -38.48 -36.91
CA GLU A 589 -13.08 -37.70 -37.21
C GLU A 589 -13.07 -36.39 -36.42
N CYS A 590 -13.16 -35.25 -37.12
CA CYS A 590 -13.29 -33.94 -36.51
C CYS A 590 -14.73 -33.66 -36.09
N ARG A 591 -14.95 -33.38 -34.81
CA ARG A 591 -16.30 -33.15 -34.25
C ARG A 591 -16.93 -31.85 -34.72
N GLN A 592 -16.12 -30.80 -34.82
CA GLN A 592 -16.55 -29.45 -35.20
C GLN A 592 -16.92 -29.38 -36.69
N LEU A 593 -16.14 -30.03 -37.54
CA LEU A 593 -16.34 -30.03 -38.99
C LEU A 593 -17.24 -31.17 -39.49
N LYS A 594 -17.53 -32.16 -38.63
CA LYS A 594 -18.28 -33.38 -38.98
C LYS A 594 -17.70 -34.10 -40.20
N ALA A 595 -16.37 -34.18 -40.25
CA ALA A 595 -15.64 -34.75 -41.39
C ALA A 595 -14.47 -35.59 -40.89
N VAL A 596 -14.05 -36.57 -41.69
CA VAL A 596 -12.95 -37.49 -41.36
C VAL A 596 -11.69 -37.04 -42.11
N ILE A 597 -10.52 -37.09 -41.46
CA ILE A 597 -9.24 -36.83 -42.16
C ILE A 597 -9.05 -37.89 -43.24
N ASP A 598 -8.83 -37.44 -44.47
CA ASP A 598 -8.61 -38.35 -45.61
C ASP A 598 -7.21 -38.97 -45.52
N PRO A 599 -7.03 -40.29 -45.57
CA PRO A 599 -5.70 -40.88 -45.73
C PRO A 599 -4.93 -40.35 -46.95
N ASN A 600 -5.65 -39.94 -48.01
CA ASN A 600 -5.07 -39.22 -49.12
C ASN A 600 -5.06 -37.71 -48.85
N GLN A 601 -3.90 -37.17 -48.51
CA GLN A 601 -3.69 -35.74 -48.26
C GLN A 601 -3.36 -34.93 -49.54
N ASP A 602 -3.52 -35.52 -50.73
CA ASP A 602 -3.43 -34.81 -52.00
C ASP A 602 -4.82 -34.30 -52.45
N PRO A 603 -5.07 -32.97 -52.39
CA PRO A 603 -6.33 -32.39 -52.85
C PRO A 603 -6.43 -32.30 -54.38
N GLY A 604 -5.40 -32.71 -55.14
CA GLY A 604 -5.36 -32.65 -56.62
C GLY A 604 -5.19 -31.23 -57.18
N THR A 605 -4.91 -30.25 -56.32
CA THR A 605 -4.68 -28.83 -56.68
C THR A 605 -3.83 -28.13 -55.60
N TRP A 606 -3.52 -26.85 -55.79
CA TRP A 606 -2.77 -26.01 -54.83
C TRP A 606 -1.38 -26.57 -54.47
N HIS A 607 -0.71 -27.17 -55.46
CA HIS A 607 0.65 -27.69 -55.32
C HIS A 607 1.62 -26.56 -54.91
N GLY A 608 2.33 -26.75 -53.80
CA GLY A 608 3.26 -25.76 -53.22
C GLY A 608 2.85 -25.20 -51.86
N LEU A 609 1.62 -25.49 -51.38
CA LEU A 609 1.26 -25.24 -49.98
C LEU A 609 2.11 -26.10 -49.05
N ALA A 610 2.81 -25.45 -48.12
CA ALA A 610 3.62 -26.14 -47.11
C ALA A 610 2.77 -26.79 -46.01
N SER A 611 1.51 -26.37 -45.86
CA SER A 611 0.58 -26.81 -44.82
C SER A 611 -0.80 -27.02 -45.42
N ASN A 612 -1.33 -28.24 -45.32
CA ASN A 612 -2.72 -28.57 -45.67
C ASN A 612 -3.22 -29.72 -44.78
N LEU A 613 -4.55 -29.84 -44.65
CA LEU A 613 -5.19 -30.98 -44.03
C LEU A 613 -6.49 -31.30 -44.79
N CYS A 614 -6.53 -32.41 -45.51
CA CYS A 614 -7.66 -32.81 -46.35
C CYS A 614 -8.67 -33.64 -45.56
N TYR A 615 -9.96 -33.36 -45.79
CA TYR A 615 -11.08 -34.05 -45.16
C TYR A 615 -11.96 -34.72 -46.21
N LYS A 616 -12.54 -35.87 -45.84
CA LYS A 616 -13.64 -36.51 -46.57
C LYS A 616 -14.91 -36.45 -45.72
N MET A 617 -16.03 -36.15 -46.37
CA MET A 617 -17.36 -36.15 -45.75
C MET A 617 -18.01 -37.53 -45.84
#